data_AF-A0A1H5Q8N2-F1
#
_entry.id   AF-A0A1H5Q8N2-F1
#
_cell.length_a   1.000
_cell.length_b   1.000
_cell.length_c   1.000
_cell.angle_alpha   90.00
_cell.angle_beta   90.00
_cell.angle_gamma   90.00
#
_symmetry.space_group_name_H-M   'P 1'
#
loop_
_entity.id
_entity.type
_entity.pdbx_description
1 polymer ?
#
loop_
_entity_poly.entity_id
_entity_poly.type
_entity_poly.pdbx_seq_one_letter_code
_entity_poly.pdbx_strand_id
1 'polypeptide(L)' 'MASERITEFRFPTLLVWGTGDPNFGLEWAYRFRDVVPGVTDVVEVPGAKLFFPDERPGDLVPHLRRHWA' A
#
# COMPACT_ATOMS: atom_id res chain seq x y z
N MET A 1 -7.07 2.84 18.60
CA MET A 1 -7.67 1.50 18.54
C MET A 1 -8.08 1.25 17.10
N ALA A 2 -7.55 0.22 16.46
CA ALA A 2 -8.04 -0.21 15.15
C ALA A 2 -9.52 -0.62 15.30
N SER A 3 -10.37 -0.27 14.33
CA SER A 3 -11.77 -0.71 14.34
C SER A 3 -11.83 -2.24 14.31
N GLU A 4 -12.71 -2.87 15.10
CA GLU A 4 -12.89 -4.34 15.09
C GLU A 4 -13.04 -4.91 13.67
N ARG A 5 -13.68 -4.17 12.77
CA ARG A 5 -13.87 -4.60 11.37
C ARG A 5 -12.56 -4.72 10.57
N ILE A 6 -11.56 -3.88 10.84
CA ILE A 6 -10.29 -3.94 10.09
C ILE A 6 -9.48 -5.17 10.48
N THR A 7 -9.53 -5.57 11.75
CA THR A 7 -8.80 -6.72 12.28
C THR A 7 -9.37 -8.06 11.80
N GLU A 8 -10.58 -8.05 11.24
CA GLU A 8 -11.22 -9.22 10.62
C GLU A 8 -11.00 -9.28 9.11
N PHE A 9 -10.40 -8.26 8.49
CA PHE A 9 -10.19 -8.23 7.05
C PHE A 9 -9.05 -9.18 6.63
N ARG A 10 -9.41 -10.38 6.18
CA ARG A 10 -8.47 -11.43 5.76
C ARG A 10 -8.30 -11.56 4.25
N PHE A 11 -9.00 -10.77 3.43
CA PHE A 11 -8.84 -10.84 1.98
C PHE A 11 -7.45 -10.37 1.55
N PRO A 12 -6.83 -10.99 0.54
CA PRO A 12 -5.54 -10.55 0.01
C PRO A 12 -5.55 -9.05 -0.28
N THR A 13 -4.59 -8.33 0.27
CA THR A 13 -4.47 -6.87 0.18
C THR A 13 -3.04 -6.51 -0.20
N LEU A 14 -2.88 -5.79 -1.29
CA LEU A 14 -1.61 -5.18 -1.67
C LEU A 14 -1.58 -3.72 -1.18
N LEU A 15 -0.49 -3.33 -0.51
CA LEU A 15 -0.18 -1.92 -0.25
C LEU A 15 0.87 -1.44 -1.23
N VAL A 16 0.63 -0.30 -1.89
CA VAL A 16 1.62 0.38 -2.73
C VAL A 16 1.75 1.82 -2.23
N TRP A 17 2.96 2.25 -1.90
CA TRP A 17 3.19 3.48 -1.13
C TRP A 17 4.33 4.31 -1.71
N GLY A 18 4.06 5.58 -2.02
CA GLY A 18 5.09 6.52 -2.46
C GLY A 18 5.93 7.02 -1.28
N THR A 19 7.26 7.06 -1.44
CA THR A 19 8.18 7.48 -0.35
C THR A 19 8.58 8.96 -0.38
N GLY A 20 8.07 9.72 -1.35
CA GLY A 20 8.39 11.14 -1.57
C GLY A 20 7.33 12.12 -1.07
N ASP A 21 6.26 11.65 -0.42
CA ASP A 21 5.17 12.51 0.06
C ASP A 21 5.37 12.91 1.54
N PRO A 22 5.50 14.22 1.86
CA PRO A 22 5.65 14.66 3.23
C PRO A 22 4.38 14.50 4.09
N ASN A 23 3.21 14.36 3.46
CA ASN A 23 1.94 14.18 4.17
C ASN A 23 1.61 12.70 4.43
N PHE A 24 2.21 11.79 3.66
CA PHE A 24 1.95 10.36 3.70
C PHE A 24 3.26 9.57 3.88
N GLY A 25 3.89 9.76 5.03
CA GLY A 25 5.14 9.08 5.38
C GLY A 25 5.05 7.55 5.34
N LEU A 26 6.18 6.91 5.08
CA LEU A 26 6.30 5.46 4.92
C LEU A 26 5.87 4.70 6.18
N GLU A 27 5.97 5.31 7.36
CA GLU A 27 5.53 4.72 8.62
C GLU A 27 4.05 4.33 8.61
N TRP A 28 3.21 5.01 7.83
CA TRP A 28 1.79 4.70 7.73
C TRP A 28 1.54 3.41 6.95
N ALA A 29 2.33 3.13 5.91
CA ALA A 29 2.25 1.88 5.16
C ALA A 29 2.45 0.68 6.08
N TYR A 30 3.50 0.72 6.90
CA TYR A 30 3.84 -0.37 7.82
C TYR A 30 2.88 -0.45 9.01
N ARG A 31 2.39 0.67 9.53
CA ARG A 31 1.30 0.65 10.52
C ARG A 31 0.05 -0.03 9.96
N PHE A 32 -0.26 0.18 8.68
CA PHE A 32 -1.42 -0.46 8.05
C PHE A 32 -1.20 -1.95 7.81
N ARG A 33 -0.01 -2.33 7.34
CA ARG A 33 0.43 -3.74 7.24
C ARG A 33 0.23 -4.48 8.56
N ASP A 34 0.65 -3.87 9.66
CA ASP A 34 0.62 -4.54 10.97
C ASP A 34 -0.80 -4.65 11.56
N VAL A 35 -1.74 -3.83 11.06
CA VAL A 35 -3.14 -3.80 11.53
C VAL A 35 -4.06 -4.64 10.65
N VAL A 36 -3.82 -4.72 9.34
CA VAL A 36 -4.70 -5.40 8.38
C VAL A 36 -4.13 -6.77 8.04
N PRO A 37 -4.72 -7.86 8.56
CA PRO A 37 -4.09 -9.17 8.44
C PRO A 37 -4.08 -9.73 7.01
N GLY A 38 -4.96 -9.22 6.14
CA GLY A 38 -4.99 -9.58 4.72
C GLY A 38 -3.84 -8.99 3.90
N VAL A 39 -2.98 -8.13 4.47
CA VAL A 39 -1.85 -7.54 3.73
C VAL A 39 -0.83 -8.60 3.36
N THR A 40 -0.64 -8.82 2.06
CA THR A 40 0.28 -9.82 1.53
C THR A 40 1.63 -9.25 1.13
N ASP A 41 1.68 -7.96 0.79
CA ASP A 41 2.90 -7.29 0.34
C ASP A 41 2.80 -5.76 0.56
N VAL A 42 3.97 -5.12 0.72
CA VAL A 42 4.12 -3.67 0.78
C VAL A 42 5.15 -3.26 -0.27
N VAL A 43 4.69 -2.56 -1.30
CA VAL A 43 5.53 -2.07 -2.38
C VAL A 43 5.81 -0.59 -2.13
N GLU A 44 7.08 -0.26 -1.93
CA GLU A 44 7.54 1.11 -1.85
C GLU A 44 7.88 1.63 -3.25
N VAL A 45 7.41 2.83 -3.59
CA VAL A 45 7.70 3.51 -4.84
C VAL A 45 8.63 4.69 -4.55
N PRO A 46 9.95 4.56 -4.81
CA PRO A 46 10.93 5.57 -4.46
C PRO A 46 10.62 6.94 -5.08
N GLY A 47 10.52 7.97 -4.24
CA GLY A 47 10.31 9.37 -4.65
C GLY A 47 8.92 9.68 -5.21
N ALA A 48 8.00 8.72 -5.24
CA ALA A 48 6.61 8.94 -5.62
C ALA A 48 5.85 9.70 -4.52
N LYS A 49 4.91 10.55 -4.94
CA LYS A 49 3.96 11.27 -4.08
C LYS A 49 2.58 10.65 -4.19
N LEU A 50 1.56 11.24 -3.56
CA LEU A 50 0.18 10.74 -3.55
C LEU A 50 -0.38 10.33 -4.93
N PHE A 51 -0.08 11.08 -5.99
CA PHE A 51 -0.66 10.87 -7.33
C PHE A 51 0.22 10.02 -8.26
N PHE A 52 1.17 9.24 -7.72
CA PHE A 52 2.00 8.33 -8.51
C PHE A 52 1.24 7.33 -9.41
N PRO A 53 -0.01 6.90 -9.10
CA PRO A 53 -0.74 6.06 -10.04
C PRO A 53 -0.94 6.70 -11.42
N ASP A 54 -1.15 8.02 -11.47
CA ASP A 54 -1.33 8.78 -12.71
C ASP A 54 0.00 9.28 -13.28
N GLU A 55 0.92 9.74 -12.41
CA GLU A 55 2.21 10.31 -12.82
C GLU A 55 3.22 9.25 -13.26
N ARG A 56 3.18 8.06 -12.63
CA ARG A 56 4.17 6.98 -12.75
C ARG A 56 3.48 5.61 -12.81
N PRO A 57 2.50 5.38 -13.71
CA PRO A 57 1.73 4.13 -13.76
C PRO A 57 2.60 2.89 -13.95
N GLY A 58 3.76 3.03 -14.62
CA GLY A 58 4.73 1.95 -14.81
C GLY A 58 5.28 1.37 -13.51
N ASP A 59 5.30 2.16 -12.43
CA ASP A 59 5.76 1.72 -11.11
C ASP A 59 4.65 1.06 -10.29
N LEU A 60 3.40 1.09 -10.76
CA LEU A 60 2.23 0.49 -10.07
C LEU A 60 1.72 -0.76 -10.78
N VAL A 61 1.50 -0.66 -12.09
CA VAL A 61 0.77 -1.66 -12.89
C VAL A 61 1.36 -3.08 -12.79
N PRO A 62 2.69 -3.30 -12.79
CA PRO A 62 3.25 -4.65 -12.63
C PRO A 62 2.84 -5.32 -11.32
N HIS A 63 2.77 -4.56 -10.22
CA HIS A 63 2.40 -5.07 -8.90
C HIS A 63 0.91 -5.43 -8.84
N LEU A 64 0.06 -4.60 -9.43
CA LEU A 64 -1.37 -4.87 -9.56
C LEU A 64 -1.64 -6.16 -10.35
N ARG A 65 -0.97 -6.33 -11.51
CA ARG A 65 -1.10 -7.55 -12.32
C ARG A 65 -0.66 -8.80 -11.55
N ARG A 66 0.43 -8.72 -10.78
CA ARG A 66 0.89 -9.82 -9.94
C ARG A 66 -0.09 -10.15 -8.81
N HIS A 67 -0.75 -9.14 -8.25
CA HIS A 67 -1.71 -9.33 -7.16
C HIS A 67 -3.02 -10.01 -7.61
N TRP A 68 -3.44 -9.82 -8.86
CA TRP A 68 -4.66 -10.39 -9.43
C TRP A 68 -4.46 -11.64 -10.29
N ALA A 69 -3.23 -12.09 -10.48
CA ALA A 69 -2.92 -13.34 -11.16
C ALA A 69 -3.23 -14.54 -10.26
#